data_AF-A0AAU4HI18-F1
#
_entry.id   AF-A0AAU4HI18-F1
#
_cell.length_a   1.000
_cell.length_b   1.000
_cell.length_c   1.000
_cell.angle_alpha   90.00
_cell.angle_beta   90.00
_cell.angle_gamma   90.00
#
_symmetry.space_group_name_H-M   'P 1'
#
loop_
_entity.id
_entity.type
_entity.pdbx_description
1 polymer ?
#
loop_
_entity_poly.entity_id
_entity_poly.type
_entity_poly.pdbx_seq_one_letter_code
_entity_poly.pdbx_strand_id
1 'polypeptide(L)' 'MLDAAMDVFAEQGFDGATISEVERRVGLAVGKGSLYRRFPSKEALVEAAVEREVTRLRA' A
#
# COMPACT_ATOMS: atom_id res chain seq x y z
N MET A 1 1.14 -7.78 0.97
CA MET A 1 1.36 -6.36 1.33
C MET A 1 1.00 -5.43 0.19
N LEU A 2 1.65 -5.51 -0.97
CA LEU A 2 1.32 -4.65 -2.11
C LEU A 2 -0.09 -4.89 -2.67
N ASP A 3 -0.62 -6.13 -2.63
CA ASP A 3 -2.04 -6.41 -2.97
C ASP A 3 -2.99 -5.61 -2.08
N ALA A 4 -2.84 -5.76 -0.76
CA ALA A 4 -3.68 -5.04 0.20
C ALA A 4 -3.50 -3.52 0.12
N ALA A 5 -2.30 -3.03 -0.22
CA ALA A 5 -2.10 -1.61 -0.48
C ALA A 5 -2.90 -1.16 -1.70
N MET A 6 -2.81 -1.91 -2.81
CA MET A 6 -3.56 -1.62 -4.03
C MET A 6 -5.08 -1.67 -3.81
N ASP A 7 -5.58 -2.66 -3.06
CA ASP A 7 -6.99 -2.73 -2.67
C ASP A 7 -7.43 -1.46 -1.94
N VAL A 8 -6.68 -1.03 -0.92
CA VAL A 8 -7.02 0.16 -0.12
C VAL A 8 -7.01 1.41 -0.99
N PHE A 9 -6.02 1.57 -1.88
CA PHE A 9 -5.97 2.69 -2.82
C PHE A 9 -7.10 2.65 -3.85
N ALA A 10 -7.50 1.47 -4.32
CA ALA A 10 -8.62 1.30 -5.25
C ALA A 10 -9.98 1.58 -4.59
N GLU A 11 -10.16 1.17 -3.33
CA GLU A 11 -11.38 1.35 -2.55
C GLU A 11 -11.58 2.81 -2.09
N GLN A 12 -10.50 3.51 -1.72
CA GLN A 12 -10.56 4.80 -1.01
C GLN A 12 -9.95 5.97 -1.78
N GLY A 13 -9.33 5.70 -2.94
CA GLY A 13 -8.50 6.68 -3.65
C GLY A 13 -7.20 6.98 -2.90
N PHE A 14 -6.30 7.71 -3.55
CA PHE A 14 -5.00 8.05 -2.95
C PHE A 14 -5.15 8.92 -1.70
N ASP A 15 -6.00 9.95 -1.73
CA ASP A 15 -6.16 10.90 -0.61
C ASP A 15 -6.86 10.26 0.60
N GLY A 16 -7.86 9.40 0.37
CA GLY A 16 -8.58 8.70 1.43
C GLY A 16 -7.79 7.55 2.06
N ALA A 17 -6.90 6.92 1.30
CA ALA A 17 -6.06 5.82 1.79
C ALA A 17 -5.03 6.28 2.84
N THR A 18 -4.83 5.45 3.86
CA THR A 18 -3.81 5.67 4.89
C THR A 18 -2.89 4.46 5.06
N ILE A 19 -1.64 4.71 5.47
CA ILE A 19 -0.68 3.65 5.79
C ILE A 19 -1.23 2.74 6.90
N SER A 20 -1.88 3.31 7.90
CA SER A 20 -2.52 2.59 9.00
C SER A 20 -3.57 1.57 8.52
N GLU A 21 -4.35 1.94 7.51
CA GLU A 21 -5.37 1.06 6.93
C GLU A 21 -4.74 -0.11 6.16
N VAL A 22 -3.65 0.15 5.44
CA VAL A 22 -2.87 -0.91 4.80
C VAL A 22 -2.26 -1.84 5.86
N GLU A 23 -1.65 -1.29 6.93
CA GLU A 23 -1.12 -2.06 8.06
C GLU A 23 -2.20 -2.97 8.67
N ARG A 24 -3.40 -2.43 8.90
CA ARG A 24 -4.55 -3.17 9.40
C ARG A 24 -4.91 -4.34 8.49
N ARG A 25 -5.02 -4.10 7.18
CA ARG A 25 -5.44 -5.12 6.19
C ARG A 25 -4.42 -6.25 6.02
N VAL A 26 -3.13 -5.97 6.27
CA VAL A 26 -2.07 -7.00 6.22
C VAL A 26 -1.75 -7.63 7.58
N GLY A 27 -2.50 -7.30 8.63
CA GLY A 27 -2.30 -7.84 9.99
C GLY A 27 -1.05 -7.31 10.69
N LEU A 28 -0.53 -6.15 10.28
CA LEU A 28 0.57 -5.48 10.97
C LEU A 28 0.05 -4.62 12.11
N ALA A 29 0.90 -4.43 13.12
CA ALA A 29 0.62 -3.48 14.19
C ALA A 29 0.57 -2.05 13.63
N VAL A 30 -0.62 -1.46 13.65
CA VAL A 30 -0.91 -0.11 13.15
C VAL A 30 -0.07 0.94 13.89
N GLY A 31 0.52 1.87 13.15
CA GLY A 31 1.23 3.03 13.69
C GLY A 31 2.63 2.71 14.24
N LYS A 32 3.13 1.47 14.12
CA LYS A 32 4.47 1.10 14.60
C LYS A 32 5.59 1.32 13.58
N GLY A 33 5.30 2.03 12.49
CA GLY A 33 6.25 2.36 11.44
C GLY A 33 6.76 1.16 10.65
N SER A 34 6.06 0.02 10.73
CA SER A 34 6.48 -1.21 10.05
C SER A 34 6.41 -1.06 8.55
N LEU A 35 5.38 -0.37 8.05
CA LEU A 35 5.29 -0.03 6.64
C LEU A 35 6.30 1.05 6.23
N TYR A 36 6.52 2.06 7.08
CA TYR A 36 7.51 3.13 6.82
C TYR A 36 8.96 2.65 6.70
N ARG A 37 9.33 1.55 7.38
CA ARG A 37 10.63 0.89 7.20
C ARG A 37 10.87 0.37 5.78
N ARG A 38 9.80 0.07 5.05
CA ARG A 38 9.84 -0.58 3.74
C ARG A 38 9.48 0.38 2.61
N PHE A 39 8.59 1.34 2.89
CA PHE A 39 8.19 2.41 1.99
C PHE A 39 8.25 3.72 2.76
N PRO A 40 9.17 4.64 2.43
CA PRO A 40 9.39 5.86 3.22
C PRO A 40 8.18 6.81 3.21
N SER A 41 7.24 6.65 2.29
CA SER A 41 6.03 7.47 2.20
C SER A 41 4.83 6.72 1.60
N LYS A 42 3.65 7.34 1.62
CA LYS A 42 2.43 6.82 0.99
C LYS A 42 2.58 6.77 -0.54
N GLU A 43 3.28 7.76 -1.09
CA GLU A 43 3.65 7.86 -2.50
C GLU A 43 4.53 6.67 -2.92
N ALA A 44 5.58 6.39 -2.14
CA ALA A 44 6.46 5.25 -2.42
C ALA A 44 5.72 3.90 -2.35
N LEU A 45 4.73 3.78 -1.45
CA LEU A 45 3.89 2.59 -1.36
C LEU A 45 2.97 2.44 -2.57
N VAL A 46 2.29 3.51 -3.01
CA VAL A 46 1.39 3.45 -4.18
C VAL A 46 2.17 3.23 -5.47
N GLU A 47 3.34 3.84 -5.62
CA GLU A 47 4.21 3.64 -6.79
C GLU A 47 4.60 2.16 -6.92
N ALA A 48 5.09 1.56 -5.83
CA ALA A 48 5.44 0.14 -5.82
C ALA A 48 4.23 -0.79 -6.04
N ALA A 49 3.05 -0.42 -5.53
CA ALA A 49 1.82 -1.18 -5.75
C ALA A 49 1.39 -1.14 -7.23
N VAL A 50 1.39 0.05 -7.82
CA VAL A 50 1.03 0.26 -9.24
C VAL A 50 2.04 -0.42 -10.16
N GLU A 51 3.35 -0.27 -9.91
CA GLU A 51 4.39 -0.93 -10.71
C GLU A 51 4.16 -2.44 -10.75
N ARG A 52 3.88 -3.06 -9.60
CA ARG A 52 3.57 -4.48 -9.52
C ARG A 52 2.32 -4.88 -10.31
N GLU A 53 1.25 -4.09 -10.29
CA GLU A 53 0.06 -4.38 -11.10
C GLU A 53 0.33 -4.27 -12.59
N VAL A 54 1.06 -3.24 -13.01
CA VAL A 54 1.44 -3.05 -14.41
C VAL A 54 2.28 -4.24 -14.89
N THR A 55 3.23 -4.72 -14.07
CA THR A 55 4.01 -5.92 -14.39
C THR A 55 3.12 -7.16 -14.51
N ARG A 56 2.13 -7.35 -13.64
CA ARG A 56 1.21 -8.49 -13.71
C ARG A 56 0.32 -8.49 -14.95
N LEU A 57 -0.15 -7.32 -15.39
CA LEU A 57 -1.00 -7.20 -16.58
C LEU A 57 -0.24 -7.42 -17.89
N ARG A 58 1.09 -7.29 -17.87
CA ARG A 58 1.96 -7.47 -19.04
C ARG A 58 2.50 -8.91 -19.18
N ALA A 59 2.27 -9.77 -18.19
CA ALA A 59 2.68 -11.17 -18.17
C ALA A 59 1.57 -12.07 -18.74
#